data_AF-A0A7W0KDJ6-F1
#
_entry.id   AF-A0A7W0KDJ6-F1
#
_cell.length_a   1.000
_cell.length_b   1.000
_cell.length_c   1.000
_cell.angle_alpha   90.00
_cell.angle_beta   90.00
_cell.angle_gamma   90.00
#
_symmetry.space_group_name_H-M   'P 1'
#
loop_
_entity.id
_entity.type
_entity.pdbx_description
1 polymer ?
#
loop_
_entity_poly.entity_id
_entity_poly.type
_entity_poly.pdbx_seq_one_letter_code
_entity_poly.pdbx_strand_id
1 'polypeptide(L)'
;MSSILLYTADQWGKGQRTTYKPLIRDTLRTLSQSPSLGRTRNDLADGMRSYPVGSHVLYNWERDGILTVAHILHSHRDVSRYTWFKPSEDD
;
A
#
# COMPACT_ATOMS: atom_id res chain seq x y z
N MET A 1 -2.20 -12.47 15.16
CA MET A 1 -0.97 -12.27 14.37
C MET A 1 -1.38 -11.46 13.15
N SER A 2 -0.87 -10.23 12.98
CA SER A 2 -1.21 -9.43 11.80
C SER A 2 -0.37 -9.87 10.60
N SER A 3 -1.01 -10.34 9.54
CA SER A 3 -0.34 -10.80 8.32
C SER A 3 -0.27 -9.68 7.28
N ILE A 4 0.78 -9.69 6.46
CA ILE A 4 0.97 -8.71 5.38
C ILE A 4 1.11 -9.46 4.07
N LEU A 5 0.20 -9.20 3.13
CA LEU A 5 0.29 -9.67 1.76
C LEU A 5 0.76 -8.52 0.86
N LEU A 6 1.88 -8.70 0.17
CA LEU A 6 2.45 -7.69 -0.72
C LEU A 6 2.14 -8.06 -2.17
N TYR A 7 1.08 -7.48 -2.72
CA TYR A 7 0.70 -7.65 -4.13
C TYR A 7 1.23 -6.47 -4.93
N THR A 8 2.55 -6.40 -5.14
CA THR A 8 3.13 -5.31 -5.95
C THR A 8 3.24 -5.72 -7.41
N ALA A 9 2.40 -5.14 -8.27
CA ALA A 9 2.72 -5.07 -9.69
C ALA A 9 3.94 -4.14 -9.87
N ASP A 10 5.07 -4.73 -10.26
CA ASP A 10 6.40 -4.14 -10.27
C ASP A 10 6.47 -2.82 -11.07
N GLN A 11 6.46 -1.69 -10.35
CA GLN A 11 6.77 -0.36 -10.87
C GLN A 11 7.68 0.39 -9.88
N TRP A 12 8.66 -0.30 -9.31
CA TRP A 12 9.71 0.36 -8.52
C TRP A 12 10.74 0.93 -9.50
N GLY A 13 10.79 2.26 -9.66
CA GLY A 13 11.85 2.92 -10.42
C GLY A 13 13.24 2.52 -9.91
N LYS A 14 14.14 2.13 -10.83
CA LYS A 14 15.43 1.45 -10.54
C LYS A 14 16.36 2.18 -9.56
N GLY A 15 16.18 3.47 -9.29
CA GLY A 15 17.10 4.29 -8.47
C GLY A 15 16.78 4.41 -6.96
N GLN A 16 15.60 4.03 -6.48
CA GLN A 16 15.17 4.33 -5.10
C GLN A 16 15.24 3.13 -4.12
N ARG A 17 15.74 1.96 -4.56
CA ARG A 17 15.56 0.69 -3.84
C ARG A 17 16.36 0.53 -2.53
N THR A 18 17.38 1.35 -2.24
CA THR A 18 18.28 1.07 -1.10
C THR A 18 17.91 1.85 0.17
N THR A 19 17.48 3.11 0.06
CA THR A 19 17.20 3.96 1.23
C THR A 19 15.78 3.80 1.78
N TYR A 20 14.81 3.41 0.95
CA TYR A 20 13.39 3.40 1.34
C TYR A 20 12.89 2.06 1.89
N LYS A 21 13.65 0.97 1.72
CA LYS A 21 13.27 -0.36 2.23
C LYS A 21 13.02 -0.38 3.75
N PRO A 22 13.86 0.24 4.60
CA PRO A 22 13.62 0.25 6.04
C PRO A 22 12.35 1.03 6.39
N LEU A 23 12.18 2.23 5.84
CA LEU A 23 11.03 3.09 6.11
C LEU A 23 9.70 2.45 5.68
N ILE A 24 9.67 1.84 4.49
CA ILE A 24 8.50 1.10 3.99
C ILE A 24 8.22 -0.10 4.88
N ARG A 25 9.23 -0.89 5.26
CA ARG A 25 9.06 -2.04 6.14
C ARG A 25 8.50 -1.65 7.50
N ASP A 26 9.02 -0.58 8.09
CA ASP A 26 8.57 -0.12 9.40
C ASP A 26 7.13 0.41 9.31
N THR A 27 6.80 1.12 8.22
CA THR A 27 5.42 1.52 7.94
C THR A 27 4.50 0.31 7.77
N LEU A 28 4.91 -0.71 7.02
CA LEU A 28 4.14 -1.94 6.83
C LEU A 28 3.84 -2.63 8.16
N ARG A 29 4.82 -2.67 9.08
CA ARG A 29 4.62 -3.17 10.44
C ARG A 29 3.63 -2.31 11.23
N THR A 30 3.73 -0.99 11.15
CA THR A 30 2.76 -0.09 11.80
C THR A 30 1.36 -0.28 11.25
N LEU A 31 1.21 -0.38 9.93
CA LEU A 31 -0.08 -0.57 9.27
C LEU A 31 -0.67 -1.96 9.53
N SER A 32 0.13 -3.01 9.69
CA SER A 32 -0.39 -4.32 10.06
C SER A 32 -0.92 -4.35 11.50
N GLN A 33 -0.36 -3.52 12.38
CA GLN A 33 -0.83 -3.37 13.76
C GLN A 33 -2.00 -2.38 13.87
N SER A 34 -2.08 -1.40 12.99
CA SER A 34 -3.13 -0.37 13.01
C SER A 34 -3.52 0.04 11.58
N PRO A 35 -4.29 -0.81 10.88
CA PRO A 35 -4.64 -0.60 9.47
C PRO A 35 -5.50 0.66 9.25
N SER A 36 -6.22 1.08 10.29
CA SER A 36 -7.07 2.26 10.32
C SER A 36 -6.32 3.60 10.20
N LEU A 37 -4.99 3.61 10.36
CA LEU A 37 -4.15 4.81 10.25
C LEU A 37 -4.09 5.40 8.82
N GLY A 38 -4.39 4.61 7.80
CA GLY A 38 -4.53 5.10 6.43
C GLY A 38 -5.71 6.06 6.24
N ARG A 39 -5.64 6.89 5.19
CA ARG A 39 -6.76 7.66 4.67
C ARG A 39 -7.56 6.80 3.69
N THR A 40 -8.88 6.75 3.88
CA THR A 40 -9.81 6.09 2.95
C THR A 40 -9.73 6.72 1.55
N ARG A 41 -9.70 5.87 0.52
CA ARG A 41 -9.61 6.23 -0.90
C ARG A 41 -10.68 5.51 -1.72
N ASN A 42 -11.92 5.59 -1.25
CA ASN A 42 -13.10 5.10 -1.99
C ASN A 42 -13.30 5.84 -3.33
N ASP A 43 -12.63 6.98 -3.53
CA ASP A 43 -12.53 7.69 -4.82
C ASP A 43 -11.76 6.90 -5.89
N LEU A 44 -10.90 5.96 -5.49
CA LEU A 44 -10.06 5.16 -6.38
C LEU A 44 -10.52 3.70 -6.44
N ALA A 45 -10.88 3.11 -5.30
CA ALA A 45 -11.47 1.78 -5.21
C ALA A 45 -12.16 1.58 -3.85
N ASP A 46 -13.23 0.79 -3.83
CA ASP A 46 -13.96 0.51 -2.59
C ASP A 46 -13.08 -0.16 -1.53
N GLY A 47 -13.20 0.32 -0.29
CA GLY A 47 -12.43 -0.15 0.87
C GLY A 47 -10.93 0.18 0.80
N MET A 48 -10.45 0.86 -0.24
CA MET A 48 -9.03 1.16 -0.37
C MET A 48 -8.61 2.24 0.62
N ARG A 49 -7.38 2.14 1.11
CA ARG A 49 -6.74 3.09 2.02
C ARG A 49 -5.38 3.49 1.48
N SER A 50 -4.90 4.66 1.89
CA SER A 50 -3.59 5.18 1.50
C SER A 50 -2.83 5.71 2.71
N TYR A 51 -1.51 5.55 2.73
CA TYR A 51 -0.65 6.03 3.81
C TYR A 51 0.64 6.64 3.26
N PRO A 52 1.00 7.88 3.63
CA PRO A 52 2.23 8.52 3.18
C PRO A 52 3.47 7.91 3.87
N VAL A 53 4.52 7.67 3.11
CA VAL A 53 5.79 7.08 3.55
C VAL A 53 6.94 7.84 2.89
N GLY A 54 7.39 8.92 3.53
CA GLY A 54 8.37 9.82 2.93
C GLY A 54 7.84 10.41 1.61
N SER A 55 8.55 10.16 0.51
CA SER A 55 8.16 10.60 -0.84
C SER A 55 7.20 9.64 -1.55
N HIS A 56 6.74 8.59 -0.88
CA HIS A 56 5.85 7.57 -1.43
C HIS A 56 4.51 7.56 -0.73
N VAL A 57 3.52 6.96 -1.37
CA VAL A 57 2.19 6.69 -0.84
C VAL A 57 1.92 5.21 -1.04
N LEU A 58 1.62 4.53 0.06
CA LEU A 58 1.26 3.12 0.08
C LEU A 58 -0.26 3.00 -0.02
N TYR A 59 -0.73 2.27 -1.02
CA TYR A 59 -2.14 1.94 -1.24
C TYR A 59 -2.40 0.51 -0.81
N ASN A 60 -3.41 0.32 0.04
CA ASN A 60 -3.71 -0.97 0.67
C ASN A 60 -5.20 -1.19 0.88
N TRP A 61 -5.54 -2.45 1.13
CA TRP A 61 -6.78 -2.88 1.76
C TRP A 61 -6.44 -3.57 3.08
N GLU A 62 -7.42 -3.57 3.97
CA GLU A 62 -7.37 -4.45 5.14
C GLU A 62 -8.67 -5.24 5.24
N ARG A 63 -8.52 -6.52 5.53
CA ARG A 63 -9.63 -7.46 5.78
C ARG A 63 -9.14 -8.52 6.75
N ASP A 64 -9.96 -8.86 7.75
CA ASP A 64 -9.70 -9.93 8.71
C ASP A 64 -8.31 -9.84 9.40
N GLY A 65 -7.80 -8.62 9.62
CA GLY A 65 -6.47 -8.40 10.20
C GLY A 65 -5.30 -8.67 9.24
N ILE A 66 -5.59 -8.87 7.95
CA ILE A 66 -4.62 -9.03 6.87
C ILE A 66 -4.52 -7.70 6.11
N LEU A 67 -3.31 -7.13 6.11
CA LEU A 67 -3.01 -5.95 5.33
C LEU A 67 -2.54 -6.37 3.94
N THR A 68 -3.30 -6.02 2.91
CA THR A 68 -2.93 -6.28 1.52
C THR A 68 -2.49 -5.01 0.83
N VAL A 69 -1.24 -4.97 0.37
CA VAL A 69 -0.64 -3.79 -0.24
C VAL A 69 -0.73 -3.91 -1.75
N ALA A 70 -1.44 -2.99 -2.38
CA ALA A 70 -1.68 -2.94 -3.82
C ALA A 70 -0.53 -2.30 -4.58
N HIS A 71 -0.13 -1.10 -4.12
CA HIS A 71 0.89 -0.31 -4.79
C HIS A 71 1.62 0.58 -3.80
N ILE A 72 2.88 0.86 -4.09
CA ILE A 72 3.66 1.90 -3.43
C ILE A 72 4.10 2.85 -4.54
N LEU A 73 3.48 4.02 -4.59
CA LEU A 73 3.69 5.00 -5.66
C LEU A 73 4.47 6.20 -5.12
N HIS A 74 5.27 6.84 -5.96
CA HIS A 74 5.82 8.15 -5.59
C HIS A 74 4.67 9.17 -5.46
N SER A 75 4.72 10.07 -4.49
CA SER A 75 3.64 11.04 -4.18
C SER A 75 3.29 11.97 -5.35
N HIS A 76 4.22 12.15 -6.28
CA HIS A 76 4.05 12.98 -7.48
C HIS A 76 3.53 12.20 -8.70
N ARG A 77 3.34 10.87 -8.60
CA ARG A 77 2.75 10.11 -9.69
C ARG A 77 1.24 10.36 -9.74
N ASP A 78 0.75 10.48 -10.96
CA ASP A 78 -0.67 10.52 -11.26
C ASP A 78 -1.30 9.13 -11.01
N VAL A 79 -2.14 9.07 -9.99
CA VAL A 79 -2.82 7.86 -9.50
C VAL A 79 -3.93 7.39 -10.44
N SER A 80 -4.44 8.27 -11.31
CA SER A 80 -5.52 7.93 -12.25
C SER A 80 -5.07 6.96 -13.35
N ARG A 81 -3.75 6.85 -13.55
CA ARG A 81 -3.15 5.95 -14.54
C ARG A 81 -3.06 4.49 -14.09
N TYR A 82 -3.43 4.20 -12.85
CA TYR A 82 -3.36 2.87 -12.28
C TYR A 82 -4.74 2.25 -12.22
N THR A 83 -4.82 0.98 -12.62
CA THR A 83 -6.02 0.17 -12.41
C THR A 83 -5.92 -0.50 -11.05
N TRP A 84 -6.90 -0.23 -10.19
CA TRP A 84 -6.93 -0.73 -8.82
C TRP A 84 -7.70 -2.04 -8.78
N PHE A 85 -6.98 -3.16 -8.64
CA PHE A 85 -7.59 -4.47 -8.46
C PHE A 85 -7.69 -4.77 -6.97
N LYS A 86 -8.92 -4.84 -6.47
CA LYS A 86 -9.19 -5.36 -5.12
C LYS A 86 -8.81 -6.86 -5.11
N PRO A 87 -8.00 -7.34 -4.15
CA PRO A 87 -7.68 -8.75 -4.01
C PRO A 87 -8.97 -9.59 -3.95
N SER A 88 -8.98 -10.74 -4.61
CA SER A 88 -10.04 -11.74 -4.47
C SER A 88 -10.19 -12.13 -3.01
N GLU A 89 -11.40 -12.47 -2.57
CA GLU A 89 -11.65 -12.93 -1.20
C GLU A 89 -11.02 -14.31 -0.89
N ASP A 90 -10.46 -14.97 -1.90
CA ASP A 90 -9.93 -16.33 -1.88
C ASP A 90 -8.38 -16.43 -1.86
N ASP A 91 -7.65 -15.31 -1.83
CA ASP A 91 -6.16 -15.27 -1.82
C ASP A 91 -5.52 -15.22 -0.42
#